data_AF-A0A7C4VP38-F1
#
_entry.id   AF-A0A7C4VP38-F1
#
_cell.length_a   1.000
_cell.length_b   1.000
_cell.length_c   1.000
_cell.angle_alpha   90.00
_cell.angle_beta   90.00
_cell.angle_gamma   90.00
#
_symmetry.space_group_name_H-M   'P 1'
#
loop_
_entity.id
_entity.type
_entity.pdbx_description
1 polymer ?
#
loop_
_entity_poly.entity_id
_entity_poly.type
_entity_poly.pdbx_seq_one_letter_code
_entity_poly.pdbx_strand_id
1 'polypeptide(L)'
;MPEVIIYGQQLRIGLFEPKYDGTEFRVLDVGEPGKLQFVRMLDKKTGEWTTQSIRLNLADYDKWEDVVKDLERVKHMIDEKTYRQAYELAKDFYEKYVVPVIQKEKKGV
;
A
#
# COMPACT_ATOMS: atom_id res chain seq x y z
N MET A 1 -4.30 -15.10 6.81
CA MET A 1 -4.35 -14.87 5.34
C MET A 1 -3.91 -13.43 5.10
N PRO A 2 -3.32 -13.09 3.94
CA PRO A 2 -3.07 -11.70 3.58
C PRO A 2 -4.33 -10.85 3.77
N GLU A 3 -4.22 -9.75 4.50
CA GLU A 3 -5.34 -8.84 4.75
C GLU A 3 -5.19 -7.61 3.85
N VAL A 4 -6.26 -7.23 3.16
CA VAL A 4 -6.31 -6.00 2.36
C VAL A 4 -7.34 -5.07 2.98
N ILE A 5 -6.89 -3.90 3.42
CA ILE A 5 -7.73 -2.95 4.17
C ILE A 5 -7.32 -1.51 3.88
N ILE A 6 -8.28 -0.58 3.94
CA ILE A 6 -8.03 0.85 3.89
C ILE A 6 -8.07 1.43 5.31
N TYR A 7 -6.99 2.09 5.71
CA TYR A 7 -6.92 2.90 6.93
C TYR A 7 -6.73 4.37 6.56
N GLY A 8 -7.78 5.17 6.71
CA GLY A 8 -7.79 6.57 6.27
C GLY A 8 -7.60 6.65 4.75
N GLN A 9 -6.46 7.18 4.30
CA GLN A 9 -6.11 7.32 2.88
C GLN A 9 -5.19 6.20 2.37
N GLN A 10 -4.80 5.28 3.24
CA GLN A 10 -3.78 4.28 2.95
C GLN A 10 -4.41 2.92 2.70
N LEU A 11 -4.14 2.33 1.54
CA LEU A 11 -4.34 0.91 1.31
C LEU A 11 -3.21 0.13 1.95
N ARG A 12 -3.53 -0.86 2.77
CA ARG A 12 -2.57 -1.78 3.37
C ARG A 12 -2.82 -3.19 2.87
N ILE A 13 -1.74 -3.84 2.44
CA ILE A 13 -1.71 -5.25 2.07
C ILE A 13 -0.80 -5.97 3.06
N GLY A 14 -1.37 -6.69 4.01
CA GLY A 14 -0.64 -7.54 4.95
C GLY A 14 -0.13 -8.79 4.25
N LEU A 15 1.17 -9.09 4.37
CA LEU A 15 1.80 -10.25 3.73
C LEU A 15 1.90 -11.44 4.69
N PHE A 16 2.25 -11.15 5.95
CA PHE A 16 2.44 -12.16 6.97
C PHE A 16 1.87 -11.66 8.29
N GLU A 17 1.29 -12.57 9.08
CA GLU A 17 1.11 -12.31 10.50
C GLU A 17 2.50 -12.33 11.17
N PRO A 18 2.84 -11.32 11.99
CA PRO A 18 4.07 -11.34 12.77
C PRO A 18 4.13 -12.62 13.60
N LYS A 19 5.04 -13.53 13.27
CA LYS A 19 5.20 -14.79 14.03
C LYS A 19 5.81 -14.57 15.42
N TYR A 20 6.40 -13.40 15.66
CA TYR A 20 7.16 -13.07 16.87
C TYR A 20 7.00 -11.59 17.23
N ASP A 21 7.29 -11.26 18.50
CA ASP A 21 7.35 -9.89 19.03
C ASP A 21 8.49 -9.07 18.40
N GLY A 22 8.27 -8.64 17.16
CA GLY A 22 9.09 -7.62 16.53
C GLY A 22 8.85 -6.29 17.24
N THR A 23 9.86 -5.77 17.93
CA THR A 23 9.80 -4.46 18.60
C THR A 23 10.29 -3.33 17.71
N GLU A 24 10.88 -3.66 16.57
CA GLU A 24 11.46 -2.70 15.63
C GLU A 24 10.82 -2.79 14.26
N PHE A 25 10.40 -1.63 13.76
CA PHE A 25 9.78 -1.46 12.46
C PHE A 25 10.58 -0.46 11.63
N ARG A 26 10.66 -0.71 10.33
CA ARG A 26 11.18 0.24 9.33
C ARG A 26 10.17 0.41 8.22
N VAL A 27 10.06 1.63 7.72
CA VAL A 27 9.29 1.92 6.51
C VAL A 27 10.28 2.30 5.43
N LEU A 28 10.17 1.64 4.28
CA LEU A 28 10.99 1.93 3.11
C LEU A 28 10.08 2.42 1.98
N ASP A 29 10.32 3.62 1.48
CA ASP A 29 9.68 4.09 0.26
C ASP A 29 10.26 3.35 -0.96
N VAL A 30 9.39 2.96 -1.87
CA VAL A 30 9.72 2.25 -3.11
C VAL A 30 9.20 3.05 -4.29
N GLY A 31 10.11 3.67 -5.04
CA GLY A 31 9.73 4.59 -6.10
C GLY A 31 9.57 6.01 -5.56
N GLU A 32 8.40 6.60 -5.74
CA GLU A 32 8.14 7.96 -5.26
C GLU A 32 7.93 7.97 -3.73
N PRO A 33 8.59 8.88 -2.99
CA PRO A 33 8.45 8.97 -1.54
C PRO A 33 6.99 9.10 -1.11
N GLY A 34 6.58 8.33 -0.10
CA GLY A 34 5.22 8.35 0.45
C GLY A 34 4.22 7.50 -0.32
N LYS A 35 4.42 7.21 -1.61
CA LYS A 35 3.40 6.56 -2.45
C LYS A 35 3.29 5.06 -2.25
N LEU A 36 4.41 4.34 -2.35
CA LEU A 36 4.48 2.89 -2.15
C LEU A 36 5.52 2.60 -1.08
N GLN A 37 5.10 1.92 -0.02
CA GLN A 37 5.93 1.73 1.17
C GLN A 37 5.96 0.27 1.61
N PHE A 38 7.16 -0.24 1.88
CA PHE A 38 7.35 -1.55 2.49
C PHE A 38 7.57 -1.38 3.98
N VAL A 39 6.65 -1.93 4.77
CA VAL A 39 6.78 -2.01 6.23
C VAL A 39 7.54 -3.28 6.56
N ARG A 40 8.77 -3.11 7.07
CA ARG A 40 9.64 -4.21 7.47
C ARG A 40 9.70 -4.32 8.97
N MET A 41 9.81 -5.55 9.46
CA MET A 41 9.96 -5.89 10.86
C MET A 41 11.20 -6.75 11.04
N LEU A 42 11.96 -6.48 12.10
CA LEU A 42 13.11 -7.29 12.47
C LEU A 42 12.64 -8.59 13.16
N ASP A 43 12.98 -9.73 12.58
CA ASP A 43 12.87 -11.02 13.27
C ASP A 43 14.04 -11.13 14.25
N LYS A 44 13.75 -11.14 15.55
CA LYS A 44 14.79 -11.21 16.60
C LYS A 44 15.52 -12.55 16.65
N LYS A 45 14.92 -13.64 16.15
CA LYS A 45 15.54 -14.96 16.18
C LYS A 45 16.62 -15.08 15.11
N THR A 46 16.37 -14.51 13.94
CA THR A 46 17.27 -14.61 12.78
C THR A 46 18.11 -13.35 12.58
N GLY A 47 17.69 -12.21 13.13
CA GLY A 47 18.28 -10.90 12.85
C GLY A 47 17.91 -10.34 11.47
N GLU A 48 16.97 -10.97 10.77
CA GLU A 48 16.59 -10.60 9.40
C GLU A 48 15.40 -9.64 9.36
N TRP A 49 15.42 -8.72 8.40
CA TRP A 49 14.30 -7.82 8.14
C TRP A 49 13.34 -8.46 7.14
N THR A 50 12.08 -8.68 7.55
CA THR A 50 11.03 -9.24 6.68
C THR A 50 9.96 -8.20 6.37
N THR A 51 9.44 -8.18 5.15
CA THR A 51 8.32 -7.28 4.78
C THR A 51 7.02 -7.84 5.34
N GLN A 52 6.39 -7.11 6.25
CA GLN A 52 5.15 -7.51 6.92
C GLN A 52 3.92 -6.98 6.21
N SER A 53 3.99 -5.77 5.67
CA SER A 53 2.91 -5.22 4.86
C SER A 53 3.43 -4.23 3.84
N ILE A 54 2.67 -4.07 2.78
CA ILE A 54 2.83 -3.02 1.79
C ILE A 54 1.77 -1.96 2.07
N ARG A 55 2.12 -0.68 1.89
CA ARG A 55 1.23 0.46 2.05
C ARG A 55 1.24 1.29 0.78
N LEU A 56 0.07 1.69 0.30
CA LEU A 56 -0.09 2.67 -0.76
C LEU A 56 -0.89 3.86 -0.21
N ASN A 57 -0.30 5.05 -0.18
CA ASN A 57 -1.03 6.26 0.20
C ASN A 57 -1.79 6.76 -1.03
N LEU A 58 -3.03 6.31 -1.19
CA LEU A 58 -3.81 6.52 -2.41
C LEU A 58 -4.09 7.99 -2.70
N ALA A 59 -4.17 8.83 -1.65
CA ALA A 59 -4.37 10.26 -1.79
C ALA A 59 -3.16 11.02 -2.38
N ASP A 60 -1.96 10.42 -2.33
CA ASP A 60 -0.75 11.04 -2.86
C ASP A 60 -0.63 10.84 -4.38
N TYR A 61 -1.50 10.04 -5.01
CA TYR A 61 -1.48 9.78 -6.45
C TYR A 61 -2.39 10.74 -7.21
N ASP A 62 -1.82 11.46 -8.18
CA ASP A 62 -2.58 12.34 -9.09
C ASP A 62 -3.23 11.61 -10.27
N LYS A 63 -2.78 10.38 -10.52
CA LYS A 63 -3.19 9.55 -11.66
C LYS A 63 -3.43 8.12 -11.22
N TRP A 64 -4.55 7.56 -11.70
CA TRP A 64 -4.91 6.17 -11.43
C TRP A 64 -3.87 5.19 -12.00
N GLU A 65 -3.29 5.52 -13.15
CA GLU A 65 -2.29 4.69 -13.82
C GLU A 65 -1.04 4.48 -12.95
N ASP A 66 -0.67 5.46 -12.12
CA ASP A 66 0.45 5.36 -11.20
C ASP A 66 0.13 4.43 -10.03
N VAL A 67 -1.12 4.43 -9.54
CA VAL A 67 -1.59 3.46 -8.52
C VAL A 67 -1.50 2.03 -9.07
N VAL A 68 -1.97 1.81 -10.30
CA VAL A 68 -1.93 0.50 -10.96
C VAL A 68 -0.48 0.03 -11.15
N LYS A 69 0.41 0.93 -11.55
CA LYS A 69 1.84 0.63 -11.73
C LYS A 69 2.49 0.17 -10.42
N ASP A 70 2.18 0.83 -9.30
CA ASP A 70 2.72 0.44 -8.01
C ASP A 70 2.07 -0.83 -7.44
N LEU A 71 0.80 -1.11 -7.75
CA LEU A 71 0.19 -2.41 -7.46
C LEU A 71 0.85 -3.55 -8.27
N GLU A 72 1.09 -3.38 -9.57
CA GLU A 72 1.74 -4.39 -10.40
C GLU A 72 3.17 -4.69 -9.94
N ARG A 73 3.89 -3.69 -9.39
CA ARG A 73 5.23 -3.89 -8.81
C ARG A 73 5.22 -4.90 -7.67
N VAL A 74 4.16 -4.96 -6.88
CA VAL A 74 4.07 -5.84 -5.71
C VAL A 74 3.29 -7.12 -5.96
N LYS A 75 2.73 -7.29 -7.16
CA LYS A 75 1.92 -8.46 -7.53
C LYS A 75 2.62 -9.79 -7.33
N HIS A 76 3.93 -9.85 -7.53
CA HIS A 76 4.73 -11.08 -7.31
C HIS A 76 4.89 -11.44 -5.82
N MET A 77 4.55 -10.54 -4.91
CA MET A 77 4.66 -10.74 -3.46
C MET A 77 3.36 -11.26 -2.83
N ILE A 78 2.26 -11.29 -3.60
CA ILE A 78 0.92 -11.65 -3.13
C ILE A 78 0.24 -12.61 -4.10
N ASP A 79 -0.77 -13.33 -3.63
CA ASP A 79 -1.59 -14.17 -4.51
C ASP A 79 -2.57 -13.33 -5.36
N GLU A 80 -3.07 -13.94 -6.43
CA GLU A 80 -3.97 -13.29 -7.40
C GLU A 80 -5.24 -12.75 -6.74
N LYS A 81 -5.77 -13.47 -5.74
CA LYS A 81 -6.98 -13.07 -5.01
C LYS A 81 -6.74 -11.78 -4.22
N THR A 82 -5.64 -11.72 -3.50
CA THR A 82 -5.20 -10.56 -2.72
C THR A 82 -4.92 -9.38 -3.65
N TYR A 83 -4.26 -9.63 -4.78
CA TYR A 83 -4.03 -8.61 -5.81
C TYR A 83 -5.35 -8.02 -6.33
N ARG A 84 -6.32 -8.86 -6.71
CA ARG A 84 -7.64 -8.41 -7.17
C ARG A 84 -8.36 -7.58 -6.11
N GLN A 85 -8.35 -8.03 -4.86
CA GLN A 85 -8.97 -7.30 -3.75
C GLN A 85 -8.31 -5.94 -3.51
N ALA A 86 -6.97 -5.87 -3.56
CA ALA A 86 -6.23 -4.62 -3.46
C ALA A 86 -6.56 -3.66 -4.62
N TYR A 87 -6.65 -4.18 -5.83
CA TYR A 87 -7.03 -3.41 -7.01
C TYR A 87 -8.44 -2.82 -6.89
N GLU A 88 -9.44 -3.64 -6.53
CA GLU A 88 -10.83 -3.21 -6.39
C GLU A 88 -10.98 -2.14 -5.30
N LEU A 89 -10.40 -2.37 -4.12
CA LEU A 89 -10.45 -1.39 -3.02
C LEU A 89 -9.72 -0.09 -3.36
N ALA A 90 -8.55 -0.17 -4.00
CA ALA A 90 -7.81 1.01 -4.45
C ALA A 90 -8.64 1.83 -5.43
N LYS A 91 -9.28 1.16 -6.39
CA LYS A 91 -10.08 1.80 -7.44
C LYS A 91 -11.28 2.51 -6.83
N ASP A 92 -12.06 1.82 -6.01
CA ASP A 92 -13.24 2.38 -5.35
C ASP A 92 -12.87 3.60 -4.50
N PHE A 93 -11.76 3.55 -3.77
CA PHE A 93 -11.27 4.68 -2.99
C PHE A 93 -10.86 5.85 -3.89
N TYR A 94 -10.07 5.57 -4.93
CA TYR A 94 -9.54 6.58 -5.82
C TYR A 94 -10.66 7.35 -6.54
N GLU A 95 -11.63 6.64 -7.10
CA GLU A 95 -12.79 7.23 -7.77
C GLU A 95 -13.66 8.05 -6.81
N LYS A 96 -13.87 7.56 -5.59
CA LYS A 96 -14.77 8.20 -4.62
C LYS A 96 -14.15 9.41 -3.93
N TYR A 97 -12.85 9.39 -3.65
CA TYR A 97 -12.23 10.39 -2.77
C TYR A 97 -11.11 11.19 -3.43
N VAL A 98 -10.36 10.63 -4.37
CA VAL A 98 -9.19 11.29 -4.97
C VAL A 98 -9.57 12.08 -6.22
N VAL A 99 -10.33 11.47 -7.14
CA VAL A 99 -10.80 12.13 -8.37
C VAL A 99 -11.53 13.47 -8.09
N PRO A 100 -12.46 13.55 -7.12
CA PRO A 100 -13.14 14.82 -6.83
C PRO A 100 -12.20 15.91 -6.30
N VAL A 101 -11.15 15.55 -5.56
CA VAL A 101 -10.15 16.50 -5.03
C VAL A 101 -9.34 17.08 -6.18
N ILE A 102 -8.78 16.22 -7.05
CA ILE A 102 -8.02 16.64 -8.24
C ILE A 102 -8.87 17.55 -9.14
N GLN A 103 -10.16 17.24 -9.31
CA GLN A 103 -11.07 18.06 -10.11
C GLN A 103 -11.35 19.43 -9.49
N LYS A 104 -11.38 19.54 -8.16
CA LYS A 104 -11.56 20.82 -7.45
C LYS A 104 -10.31 21.69 -7.59
N GLU A 105 -9.13 21.12 -7.39
CA GLU A 105 -7.86 21.84 -7.50
C GLU A 105 -7.62 22.38 -8.91
N LYS A 106 -7.94 21.59 -9.94
CA LYS A 106 -7.86 22.03 -11.35
C LYS A 106 -8.83 23.16 -11.70
N LYS A 107 -9.89 23.35 -10.92
CA LYS A 107 -10.88 24.42 -11.13
C LYS A 107 -10.53 25.73 -10.42
N GLY A 108 -9.40 25.79 -9.71
CA GLY A 108 -8.88 27.05 -9.13
C GLY A 108 -9.84 27.73 -8.15
N VAL A 109 -10.48 26.95 -7.28
CA VAL A 109 -11.19 27.47 -6.11
C VAL A 109 -10.25 27.54 -4.92
#